data_AF-A0A1S1YWV1-F1
#
_entry.id   AF-A0A1S1YWV1-F1
#
_cell.length_a   1.000
_cell.length_b   1.000
_cell.length_c   1.000
_cell.angle_alpha   90.00
_cell.angle_beta   90.00
_cell.angle_gamma   90.00
#
_symmetry.space_group_name_H-M   'P 1'
#
loop_
_entity.id
_entity.type
_entity.pdbx_description
1 polymer ?
#
loop_
_entity_poly.entity_id
_entity_poly.type
_entity_poly.pdbx_seq_one_letter_code
_entity_poly.pdbx_strand_id
1 'polypeptide(L)'
;MNFNPIKLIQENFWPSLRKDQVYPLFNEERNTLPEEKKIVLKKEVDRFSKNFKRTRRLLLISNIILYTTGFQYWWLFALGSLGYTFIKSQNLKSLPSYLKKHSPKVKSLFGNIYKYKVQRQLKYDPVTLSIDDIQIGFLADYRTRTYQVIDHQERSLGDDYYEEKFSILEAATLDQSDFNEMVIFKDNINSTPEIYVGQKVNIFRIKDNLDTEIKLRGKANNTYEFYHQPYYLEYGKNGFIYSFKTKKVIGTLKKWFYLNETRDKFLSIYQIDTNEFEAYSGEIVSDSYFTDILPRK
;
A
#
# COMPACT_ATOMS: atom_id res chain seq x y z
N MET A 1 -13.56 4.93 39.05
CA MET A 1 -13.58 5.65 37.75
C MET A 1 -14.66 6.72 37.82
N ASN A 2 -14.31 8.00 37.71
CA ASN A 2 -15.30 9.08 37.67
C ASN A 2 -15.91 9.19 36.27
N PHE A 3 -17.16 8.75 36.12
CA PHE A 3 -17.92 8.91 34.89
C PHE A 3 -18.35 10.37 34.73
N ASN A 4 -17.77 11.08 33.76
CA ASN A 4 -18.17 12.45 33.44
C ASN A 4 -19.01 12.45 32.15
N PRO A 5 -20.36 12.52 32.27
CA PRO A 5 -21.26 12.46 31.11
C PRO A 5 -21.04 13.63 30.14
N ILE A 6 -20.63 14.80 30.64
CA ILE A 6 -20.34 15.98 29.81
C ILE A 6 -19.13 15.71 28.92
N LYS A 7 -18.08 15.10 29.46
CA LYS A 7 -16.89 14.73 28.71
C LYS A 7 -17.21 13.66 27.66
N LEU A 8 -18.01 12.65 28.02
CA LEU A 8 -18.48 11.61 27.10
C LEU A 8 -19.29 12.20 25.92
N ILE A 9 -20.18 13.15 26.22
CA ILE A 9 -20.96 13.89 25.22
C ILE A 9 -20.03 14.73 24.34
N GLN A 10 -19.05 15.43 24.93
CA GLN A 10 -18.10 16.25 24.17
C GLN A 10 -17.21 15.43 23.23
N GLU A 11 -16.75 14.26 23.66
CA GLU A 11 -15.83 13.41 22.88
C GLU A 11 -16.54 12.62 21.79
N ASN A 12 -17.79 12.19 22.03
CA ASN A 12 -18.52 11.31 21.10
C ASN A 12 -19.56 12.04 20.26
N PHE A 13 -20.30 12.98 20.86
CA PHE A 13 -21.40 13.70 20.22
C PHE A 13 -21.01 15.12 19.79
N TRP A 14 -19.95 15.67 20.38
CA TRP A 14 -19.52 17.05 20.15
C TRP A 14 -18.06 17.23 19.72
N PRO A 15 -17.42 16.30 18.97
CA PRO A 15 -15.98 16.38 18.77
C PRO A 15 -15.61 17.71 18.14
N SER A 16 -14.73 18.44 18.84
CA SER A 16 -14.14 19.64 18.28
C SER A 16 -13.30 19.19 17.09
N LEU A 17 -13.69 19.56 15.88
CA LEU A 17 -12.84 19.39 14.71
C LEU A 17 -11.66 20.35 14.82
N ARG A 18 -10.68 19.97 15.64
CA ARG A 18 -9.40 20.64 15.66
C ARG A 18 -8.62 20.14 14.44
N LYS A 19 -8.06 21.08 13.68
CA LYS A 19 -7.41 20.78 12.39
C LYS A 19 -6.30 19.74 12.58
N ASP A 20 -5.54 19.90 13.64
CA ASP A 20 -4.52 19.00 14.20
C ASP A 20 -4.97 17.56 14.45
N GLN A 21 -6.27 17.26 14.55
CA GLN A 21 -6.76 15.87 14.66
C GLN A 21 -7.17 15.25 13.32
N VAL A 22 -7.45 16.09 12.32
CA VAL A 22 -7.91 15.67 10.99
C VAL A 22 -6.75 15.46 10.03
N TYR A 23 -5.71 16.29 10.15
CA TYR A 23 -4.51 16.20 9.30
C TYR A 23 -3.56 15.02 9.59
N PRO A 24 -3.37 14.51 10.83
CA PRO A 24 -2.45 13.40 11.10
C PRO A 24 -2.76 12.13 10.31
N LEU A 25 -4.05 11.85 10.11
CA LEU A 25 -4.53 10.68 9.38
C LEU A 25 -4.25 10.74 7.87
N PHE A 26 -3.84 11.91 7.36
CA PHE A 26 -3.36 12.11 6.00
C PHE A 26 -1.86 12.42 5.94
N ASN A 27 -1.14 12.55 7.05
CA ASN A 27 0.20 13.15 7.01
C ASN A 27 1.21 12.32 6.21
N GLU A 28 1.22 10.99 6.33
CA GLU A 28 2.12 10.14 5.55
C GLU A 28 1.83 10.23 4.04
N GLU A 29 0.57 10.13 3.64
CA GLU A 29 0.15 10.18 2.22
C GLU A 29 0.14 11.60 1.64
N ARG A 30 -0.07 12.62 2.47
CA ARG A 30 0.01 14.01 2.05
C ARG A 30 1.45 14.38 1.73
N ASN A 31 2.41 13.82 2.46
CA ASN A 31 3.83 14.07 2.21
C ASN A 31 4.30 13.52 0.86
N THR A 32 3.63 12.49 0.34
CA THR A 32 3.93 11.93 -0.99
C THR A 32 3.27 12.68 -2.15
N LEU A 33 2.34 13.60 -1.88
CA LEU A 33 1.70 14.41 -2.92
C LEU A 33 2.55 15.63 -3.31
N PRO A 34 2.60 16.01 -4.60
CA PRO A 34 3.11 17.33 -5.02
C PRO A 34 2.39 18.49 -4.32
N GLU A 35 3.07 19.61 -4.09
CA GLU A 35 2.52 20.76 -3.35
C GLU A 35 1.18 21.27 -3.92
N GLU A 36 1.03 21.30 -5.24
CA GLU A 36 -0.22 21.68 -5.91
C GLU A 36 -1.40 20.77 -5.49
N LYS A 37 -1.16 19.47 -5.40
CA LYS A 37 -2.15 18.47 -4.97
C LYS A 37 -2.44 18.58 -3.46
N LYS A 38 -1.44 18.93 -2.64
CA LYS A 38 -1.65 19.21 -1.21
C LYS A 38 -2.63 20.35 -0.98
N ILE A 39 -2.59 21.40 -1.81
CA ILE A 39 -3.53 22.53 -1.74
C ILE A 39 -4.96 22.07 -2.04
N VAL A 40 -5.16 21.23 -3.05
CA VAL A 40 -6.49 20.69 -3.39
C VAL A 40 -7.03 19.82 -2.27
N LEU A 41 -6.21 18.92 -1.71
CA LEU A 41 -6.59 18.09 -0.56
C LEU A 41 -7.01 18.95 0.64
N LYS A 42 -6.20 19.97 0.97
CA LYS A 42 -6.48 20.93 2.05
C LYS A 42 -7.81 21.64 1.85
N LYS A 43 -8.06 22.14 0.63
CA LYS A 43 -9.33 22.81 0.28
C LYS A 43 -10.54 21.87 0.46
N GLU A 44 -10.39 20.59 0.15
CA GLU A 44 -11.50 19.63 0.27
C GLU A 44 -11.78 19.26 1.73
N VAL A 45 -10.73 19.01 2.52
CA VAL A 45 -10.84 18.79 3.97
C VAL A 45 -11.49 20.00 4.66
N ASP A 46 -11.06 21.21 4.31
CA ASP A 46 -11.64 22.44 4.84
C ASP A 46 -13.11 22.62 4.42
N ARG A 47 -13.46 22.28 3.17
CA ARG A 47 -14.86 22.32 2.70
C ARG A 47 -15.73 21.35 3.51
N PHE A 48 -15.27 20.12 3.72
CA PHE A 48 -16.02 19.12 4.49
C PHE A 48 -16.23 19.58 5.94
N SER A 49 -15.16 20.06 6.59
CA SER A 49 -15.21 20.58 7.96
C SER A 49 -16.17 21.77 8.11
N LYS A 50 -16.12 22.72 7.16
CA LYS A 50 -17.04 23.87 7.15
C LYS A 50 -18.50 23.44 6.97
N ASN A 51 -18.78 22.51 6.05
CA ASN A 51 -20.12 22.00 5.82
C ASN A 51 -20.67 21.30 7.07
N PHE A 52 -19.88 20.45 7.72
CA PHE A 52 -20.28 19.81 8.96
C PHE A 52 -20.59 20.81 10.09
N LYS A 53 -19.73 21.83 10.28
CA LYS A 53 -19.97 22.91 11.26
C LYS A 53 -21.26 23.68 10.95
N ARG A 54 -21.54 23.96 9.68
CA ARG A 54 -22.77 24.64 9.25
C ARG A 54 -24.01 23.80 9.55
N THR A 55 -24.04 22.54 9.13
CA THR A 55 -25.16 21.63 9.39
C THR A 55 -25.43 21.49 10.87
N ARG A 56 -24.38 21.34 11.69
CA ARG A 56 -24.50 21.28 13.14
C ARG A 56 -25.13 22.55 13.73
N ARG A 57 -24.67 23.74 13.32
CA ARG A 57 -25.28 25.01 13.80
C ARG A 57 -26.75 25.11 13.44
N LEU A 58 -27.12 24.72 12.22
CA LEU A 58 -28.52 24.72 11.78
C LEU A 58 -29.39 23.77 12.61
N LEU A 59 -28.91 22.56 12.88
CA LEU A 59 -29.63 21.61 13.75
C LEU A 59 -29.82 22.15 15.17
N LEU A 60 -28.80 22.81 15.74
CA LEU A 60 -28.91 23.41 17.07
C LEU A 60 -29.93 24.56 17.09
N ILE A 61 -29.87 25.46 16.12
CA ILE A 61 -30.84 26.56 15.99
C ILE A 61 -32.26 26.00 15.84
N SER A 62 -32.44 24.97 14.99
CA SER A 62 -33.73 24.32 14.81
C SER A 62 -34.26 23.71 16.11
N ASN A 63 -33.43 23.01 16.88
CA ASN A 63 -33.84 22.45 18.16
C ASN A 63 -34.22 23.54 19.17
N ILE A 64 -33.49 24.66 19.20
CA ILE A 64 -33.81 25.80 20.07
C ILE A 64 -35.18 26.39 19.68
N ILE A 65 -35.42 26.62 18.38
CA ILE A 65 -36.69 27.16 17.90
C ILE A 65 -37.85 26.23 18.29
N LEU A 66 -37.74 24.92 18.01
CA LEU A 66 -38.77 23.93 18.34
C LEU A 66 -39.06 23.86 19.84
N TYR A 67 -38.02 23.98 20.67
CA TYR A 67 -38.18 24.05 22.12
C TYR A 67 -38.94 25.31 22.55
N THR A 68 -38.54 26.48 22.02
CA THR A 68 -39.16 27.78 22.39
C THR A 68 -40.59 27.94 21.92
N THR A 69 -40.99 27.30 20.81
CA THR A 69 -42.37 27.35 20.29
C THR A 69 -43.30 26.36 20.99
N GLY A 70 -42.80 25.58 21.97
CA GLY A 70 -43.61 24.59 22.69
C GLY A 70 -44.02 23.39 21.83
N PHE A 71 -43.25 23.06 20.78
CA PHE A 71 -43.58 21.94 19.91
C PHE A 71 -43.49 20.61 20.69
N GLN A 72 -44.62 19.91 20.83
CA GLN A 72 -44.79 18.69 21.64
C GLN A 72 -43.70 17.61 21.41
N TYR A 73 -43.18 17.50 20.19
CA TYR A 73 -42.21 16.46 19.80
C TYR A 73 -40.79 17.00 19.61
N TRP A 74 -40.44 18.16 20.18
CA TRP A 74 -39.09 18.75 20.03
C TRP A 74 -37.97 17.79 20.48
N TRP A 75 -38.25 16.95 21.49
CA TRP A 75 -37.31 15.97 22.03
C TRP A 75 -36.96 14.88 21.01
N LEU A 76 -37.89 14.47 20.13
CA LEU A 76 -37.62 13.52 19.05
C LEU A 76 -36.67 14.14 18.00
N PHE A 77 -36.88 15.42 17.67
CA PHE A 77 -35.97 16.16 16.79
C PHE A 77 -34.58 16.35 17.41
N ALA A 78 -34.52 16.61 18.72
CA ALA A 78 -33.27 16.69 19.46
C ALA A 78 -32.51 15.35 19.43
N LEU A 79 -33.21 14.22 19.64
CA LEU A 79 -32.61 12.89 19.54
C LEU A 79 -32.16 12.56 18.11
N GLY A 80 -32.97 12.85 17.10
CA GLY A 80 -32.63 12.62 15.70
C GLY A 80 -31.41 13.45 15.25
N SER A 81 -31.34 14.71 15.66
CA SER A 81 -30.20 15.58 15.37
C SER A 81 -28.92 15.16 16.12
N LEU A 82 -29.04 14.67 17.35
CA LEU A 82 -27.92 14.05 18.09
C LEU A 82 -27.44 12.78 17.38
N GLY A 83 -28.34 11.89 16.97
CA GLY A 83 -28.01 10.68 16.21
C GLY A 83 -27.34 11.00 14.88
N TYR A 84 -27.86 11.98 14.13
CA TYR A 84 -27.27 12.43 12.87
C TYR A 84 -25.86 13.00 13.06
N THR A 85 -25.68 13.87 14.06
CA THR A 85 -24.35 14.47 14.33
C THR A 85 -23.36 13.42 14.81
N PHE A 86 -23.79 12.42 15.59
CA PHE A 86 -22.98 11.27 15.98
C PHE A 86 -22.55 10.42 14.77
N ILE A 87 -23.48 10.02 13.89
CA ILE A 87 -23.13 9.25 12.68
C ILE A 87 -22.16 10.03 11.79
N LYS A 88 -22.39 11.33 11.62
CA LYS A 88 -21.46 12.19 10.86
C LYS A 88 -20.13 12.41 11.58
N SER A 89 -20.08 12.38 12.91
CA SER A 89 -18.84 12.49 13.68
C SER A 89 -17.98 11.24 13.58
N GLN A 90 -18.59 10.05 13.52
CA GLN A 90 -17.86 8.81 13.23
C GLN A 90 -17.21 8.85 11.85
N ASN A 91 -17.91 9.38 10.84
CA ASN A 91 -17.33 9.60 9.50
C ASN A 91 -16.15 10.60 9.50
N LEU A 92 -16.08 11.50 10.49
CA LEU A 92 -14.95 12.42 10.67
C LEU A 92 -13.73 11.74 11.30
N LYS A 93 -13.92 10.73 12.16
CA LYS A 93 -12.82 9.90 12.65
C LYS A 93 -12.20 9.08 11.51
N SER A 94 -13.03 8.62 10.57
CA SER A 94 -12.61 7.93 9.35
C SER A 94 -12.50 8.86 8.14
N LEU A 95 -12.23 10.17 8.34
CA LEU A 95 -12.30 11.16 7.27
C LEU A 95 -11.43 10.81 6.04
N PRO A 96 -10.21 10.25 6.17
CA PRO A 96 -9.42 9.89 5.00
C PRO A 96 -10.10 8.84 4.13
N SER A 97 -10.54 7.74 4.72
CA SER A 97 -11.25 6.67 4.03
C SER A 97 -12.56 7.18 3.43
N TYR A 98 -13.29 8.03 4.16
CA TYR A 98 -14.53 8.64 3.68
C TYR A 98 -14.29 9.53 2.45
N LEU A 99 -13.31 10.43 2.49
CA LEU A 99 -13.01 11.34 1.39
C LEU A 99 -12.48 10.61 0.16
N LYS A 100 -11.63 9.58 0.35
CA LYS A 100 -11.17 8.71 -0.75
C LYS A 100 -12.33 8.02 -1.45
N LYS A 101 -13.34 7.59 -0.70
CA LYS A 101 -14.52 6.90 -1.24
C LYS A 101 -15.55 7.84 -1.88
N HIS A 102 -15.77 9.03 -1.32
CA HIS A 102 -16.91 9.88 -1.67
C HIS A 102 -16.56 11.22 -2.33
N SER A 103 -15.31 11.69 -2.30
CA SER A 103 -14.91 12.91 -3.01
C SER A 103 -14.20 12.55 -4.32
N PRO A 104 -14.79 12.84 -5.49
CA PRO A 104 -14.16 12.59 -6.79
C PRO A 104 -12.83 13.34 -6.93
N LYS A 105 -12.72 14.54 -6.33
CA LYS A 105 -11.50 15.35 -6.33
C LYS A 105 -10.41 14.69 -5.51
N VAL A 106 -10.71 14.20 -4.31
CA VAL A 106 -9.72 13.48 -3.51
C VAL A 106 -9.36 12.16 -4.17
N LYS A 107 -10.35 11.45 -4.72
CA LYS A 107 -10.14 10.25 -5.50
C LYS A 107 -9.25 10.49 -6.71
N SER A 108 -9.29 11.65 -7.39
CA SER A 108 -8.40 11.95 -8.51
C SER A 108 -7.00 12.40 -8.10
N LEU A 109 -6.84 13.02 -6.91
CA LEU A 109 -5.52 13.35 -6.37
C LEU A 109 -4.68 12.11 -6.14
N PHE A 110 -5.30 11.07 -5.58
CA PHE A 110 -4.69 9.75 -5.40
C PHE A 110 -4.88 8.85 -6.63
N GLY A 111 -5.89 9.11 -7.46
CA GLY A 111 -6.28 8.34 -8.65
C GLY A 111 -5.18 8.19 -9.69
N ASN A 112 -4.31 9.19 -9.80
CA ASN A 112 -3.13 9.15 -10.68
C ASN A 112 -1.86 8.61 -10.00
N ILE A 113 -1.88 8.30 -8.70
CA ILE A 113 -0.85 7.44 -8.07
C ILE A 113 -1.15 5.97 -8.43
N TYR A 114 -2.42 5.65 -8.69
CA TYR A 114 -2.88 4.36 -9.20
C TYR A 114 -2.91 4.31 -10.74
N LYS A 115 -2.01 5.04 -11.41
CA LYS A 115 -1.80 4.87 -12.86
C LYS A 115 -1.01 3.57 -13.06
N TYR A 116 -1.61 2.44 -12.70
CA TYR A 116 -1.19 1.14 -13.21
C TYR A 116 -1.07 1.33 -14.71
N LYS A 117 0.07 0.94 -15.28
CA LYS A 117 0.14 0.87 -16.73
C LYS A 117 -1.00 -0.08 -17.12
N VAL A 118 -1.99 0.53 -17.76
CA VAL A 118 -3.05 -0.07 -18.57
C VAL A 118 -2.68 -1.51 -18.85
N GLN A 119 -3.48 -2.46 -18.34
CA GLN A 119 -3.42 -3.90 -18.64
C GLN A 119 -2.52 -4.11 -19.86
N ARG A 120 -1.22 -4.41 -19.64
CA ARG A 120 -0.34 -4.71 -20.76
C ARG A 120 -1.07 -5.82 -21.49
N GLN A 121 -1.56 -5.54 -22.70
CA GLN A 121 -1.89 -6.62 -23.60
C GLN A 121 -0.53 -7.21 -23.90
N LEU A 122 -0.15 -8.23 -23.13
CA LEU A 122 1.12 -8.93 -23.27
C LEU A 122 1.02 -9.70 -24.60
N LYS A 123 1.16 -8.97 -25.70
CA LYS A 123 1.39 -9.49 -27.03
C LYS A 123 2.88 -9.80 -27.08
N TYR A 124 3.19 -11.07 -26.93
CA TYR A 124 4.53 -11.58 -27.16
C TYR A 124 4.65 -12.05 -28.62
N ASP A 125 5.84 -11.91 -29.19
CA ASP A 125 6.18 -12.60 -30.42
C ASP A 125 6.69 -14.01 -30.04
N PRO A 126 6.02 -15.09 -30.47
CA PRO A 126 6.42 -16.45 -30.10
C PRO A 126 7.82 -16.84 -30.62
N VAL A 127 8.41 -16.08 -31.54
CA VAL A 127 9.74 -16.36 -32.10
C VAL A 127 10.86 -15.68 -31.29
N THR A 128 10.56 -14.60 -30.56
CA THR A 128 11.55 -13.77 -29.87
C THR A 128 11.21 -13.57 -28.40
N LEU A 129 10.94 -14.67 -27.70
CA LEU A 129 10.62 -14.65 -26.27
C LEU A 129 11.86 -14.31 -25.44
N SER A 130 11.69 -13.34 -24.56
CA SER A 130 12.67 -12.93 -23.55
C SER A 130 12.08 -13.04 -22.15
N ILE A 131 12.91 -12.84 -21.10
CA ILE A 131 12.38 -12.79 -19.74
C ILE A 131 11.32 -11.69 -19.59
N ASP A 132 11.39 -10.62 -20.40
CA ASP A 132 10.45 -9.51 -20.40
C ASP A 132 9.03 -9.91 -20.81
N ASP A 133 8.87 -11.05 -21.49
CA ASP A 133 7.60 -11.53 -22.02
C ASP A 133 6.90 -12.56 -21.12
N ILE A 134 7.53 -13.01 -20.03
CA ILE A 134 7.00 -14.10 -19.20
C ILE A 134 5.66 -13.75 -18.56
N GLN A 135 4.77 -14.75 -18.48
CA GLN A 135 3.45 -14.62 -17.90
C GLN A 135 3.10 -15.82 -17.03
N ILE A 136 2.05 -15.68 -16.22
CA ILE A 136 1.51 -16.80 -15.43
C ILE A 136 1.25 -17.99 -16.34
N GLY A 137 1.82 -19.14 -15.99
CA GLY A 137 1.72 -20.39 -16.70
C GLY A 137 2.93 -20.74 -17.58
N PHE A 138 3.74 -19.75 -17.98
CA PHE A 138 4.92 -19.96 -18.82
C PHE A 138 5.93 -20.85 -18.10
N LEU A 139 6.72 -21.59 -18.90
CA LEU A 139 7.90 -22.30 -18.43
C LEU A 139 9.15 -21.52 -18.84
N ALA A 140 10.18 -21.54 -18.00
CA ALA A 140 11.48 -20.98 -18.31
C ALA A 140 12.56 -21.83 -17.65
N ASP A 141 13.66 -22.04 -18.36
CA ASP A 141 14.83 -22.70 -17.81
C ASP A 141 15.74 -21.66 -17.14
N TYR A 142 16.18 -21.97 -15.93
CA TYR A 142 17.14 -21.17 -15.17
C TYR A 142 18.13 -22.10 -14.49
N ARG A 143 19.42 -21.93 -14.77
CA ARG A 143 20.52 -22.77 -14.24
C ARG A 143 20.21 -24.27 -14.32
N THR A 144 19.91 -24.74 -15.53
CA THR A 144 19.63 -26.15 -15.89
C THR A 144 18.39 -26.75 -15.23
N ARG A 145 17.48 -25.95 -14.67
CA ARG A 145 16.20 -26.39 -14.10
C ARG A 145 15.06 -25.63 -14.75
N THR A 146 13.96 -26.34 -14.99
CA THR A 146 12.74 -25.76 -15.56
C THR A 146 11.81 -25.30 -14.45
N TYR A 147 11.36 -24.05 -14.55
CA TYR A 147 10.41 -23.45 -13.61
C TYR A 147 9.14 -23.01 -14.33
N GLN A 148 8.01 -23.12 -13.65
CA GLN A 148 6.73 -22.57 -14.07
C GLN A 148 6.41 -21.29 -13.31
N VAL A 149 5.95 -20.26 -14.03
CA VAL A 149 5.43 -19.03 -13.43
C VAL A 149 4.05 -19.28 -12.83
N ILE A 150 3.90 -19.13 -11.51
CA ILE A 150 2.65 -19.42 -10.78
C ILE A 150 1.91 -18.16 -10.31
N ASP A 151 2.62 -17.05 -10.14
CA ASP A 151 2.04 -15.75 -9.80
C ASP A 151 2.81 -14.62 -10.47
N HIS A 152 2.09 -13.51 -10.72
CA HIS A 152 2.65 -12.29 -11.29
C HIS A 152 1.99 -11.09 -10.61
N GLN A 153 2.83 -10.21 -10.07
CA GLN A 153 2.42 -8.99 -9.39
C GLN A 153 3.21 -7.79 -9.92
N GLU A 154 2.54 -6.66 -10.11
CA GLU A 154 3.18 -5.37 -10.38
C GLU A 154 3.22 -4.55 -9.10
N ARG A 155 4.35 -3.91 -8.84
CA ARG A 155 4.58 -3.06 -7.67
C ARG A 155 4.95 -1.67 -8.17
N SER A 156 4.04 -0.72 -8.00
CA SER A 156 4.31 0.69 -8.33
C SER A 156 4.91 1.37 -7.12
N LEU A 157 6.16 1.80 -7.20
CA LEU A 157 6.99 2.25 -6.07
C LEU A 157 7.22 3.78 -6.04
N GLY A 158 6.31 4.55 -6.65
CA GLY A 158 6.40 6.02 -6.76
C GLY A 158 7.44 6.50 -7.79
N ASP A 159 7.37 7.76 -8.19
CA ASP A 159 8.33 8.40 -9.13
C ASP A 159 8.55 7.61 -10.45
N ASP A 160 7.48 7.08 -11.05
CA ASP A 160 7.53 6.24 -12.27
C ASP A 160 8.37 4.95 -12.15
N TYR A 161 8.67 4.53 -10.93
CA TYR A 161 9.37 3.29 -10.65
C TYR A 161 8.38 2.12 -10.50
N TYR A 162 8.66 1.03 -11.23
CA TYR A 162 7.86 -0.18 -11.23
C TYR A 162 8.78 -1.38 -11.05
N GLU A 163 8.31 -2.34 -10.24
CA GLU A 163 8.90 -3.65 -10.03
C GLU A 163 7.88 -4.71 -10.45
N GLU A 164 8.24 -5.60 -11.36
CA GLU A 164 7.44 -6.82 -11.61
C GLU A 164 7.99 -7.95 -10.74
N LYS A 165 7.12 -8.60 -9.97
CA LYS A 165 7.41 -9.80 -9.19
C LYS A 165 6.80 -11.01 -9.89
N PHE A 166 7.61 -11.99 -10.24
CA PHE A 166 7.16 -13.31 -10.68
C PHE A 166 7.53 -14.35 -9.64
N SER A 167 6.54 -15.10 -9.15
CA SER A 167 6.78 -16.29 -8.34
C SER A 167 6.86 -17.49 -9.28
N ILE A 168 7.96 -18.23 -9.22
CA ILE A 168 8.20 -19.40 -10.05
C ILE A 168 8.41 -20.65 -9.18
N LEU A 169 8.01 -21.80 -9.70
CA LEU A 169 8.10 -23.09 -9.01
C LEU A 169 8.71 -24.14 -9.95
N GLU A 170 9.62 -24.96 -9.44
CA GLU A 170 10.29 -25.98 -10.25
C GLU A 170 9.28 -27.00 -10.80
N ALA A 171 9.22 -27.17 -12.12
CA ALA A 171 8.15 -27.91 -12.78
C ALA A 171 8.11 -29.40 -12.37
N ALA A 172 9.26 -29.97 -11.98
CA ALA A 172 9.36 -31.35 -11.53
C ALA A 172 8.80 -31.59 -10.11
N THR A 173 8.58 -30.54 -9.32
CA THR A 173 8.15 -30.62 -7.91
C THR A 173 6.76 -30.04 -7.66
N LEU A 174 5.95 -29.85 -8.71
CA LEU A 174 4.55 -29.38 -8.63
C LEU A 174 3.67 -30.18 -7.63
N ASP A 175 4.07 -31.40 -7.26
CA ASP A 175 3.35 -32.28 -6.33
C ASP A 175 3.92 -32.36 -4.90
N GLN A 176 5.00 -31.63 -4.55
CA GLN A 176 5.67 -31.78 -3.25
C GLN A 176 5.65 -30.51 -2.38
N SER A 177 5.43 -30.71 -1.09
CA SER A 177 5.16 -29.70 -0.04
C SER A 177 6.33 -28.78 0.34
N ASP A 178 7.51 -28.98 -0.25
CA ASP A 178 8.70 -28.17 -0.01
C ASP A 178 8.85 -27.16 -1.14
N PHE A 179 8.13 -26.05 -1.01
CA PHE A 179 8.04 -24.98 -2.01
C PHE A 179 9.38 -24.24 -2.15
N ASN A 180 10.16 -24.56 -3.17
CA ASN A 180 11.25 -23.71 -3.66
C ASN A 180 10.66 -22.57 -4.51
N GLU A 181 9.90 -21.67 -3.87
CA GLU A 181 9.43 -20.45 -4.51
C GLU A 181 10.63 -19.53 -4.76
N MET A 182 11.01 -19.43 -6.02
CA MET A 182 11.93 -18.41 -6.47
C MET A 182 11.15 -17.19 -6.93
N VAL A 183 11.77 -16.02 -6.77
CA VAL A 183 11.17 -14.75 -7.13
C VAL A 183 12.09 -14.01 -8.07
N ILE A 184 11.50 -13.59 -9.19
CA ILE A 184 12.14 -12.71 -10.17
C ILE A 184 11.60 -11.31 -9.93
N PHE A 185 12.49 -10.37 -9.62
CA PHE A 185 12.17 -8.94 -9.64
C PHE A 185 12.75 -8.31 -10.90
N LYS A 186 11.96 -7.48 -11.59
CA LYS A 186 12.43 -6.63 -12.68
C LYS A 186 12.24 -5.17 -12.33
N ASP A 187 13.34 -4.45 -12.16
CA ASP A 187 13.32 -3.06 -11.73
C ASP A 187 13.67 -2.12 -12.89
N ASN A 188 12.80 -1.16 -13.18
CA ASN A 188 13.04 -0.15 -14.22
C ASN A 188 13.75 1.11 -13.67
N ILE A 189 14.68 0.97 -12.71
CA ILE A 189 15.47 2.12 -12.19
C ILE A 189 16.38 2.65 -13.30
N ASN A 190 17.00 1.73 -14.02
CA ASN A 190 18.01 2.01 -15.05
C ASN A 190 17.38 1.87 -16.44
N SER A 191 18.08 2.36 -17.47
CA SER A 191 17.65 2.23 -18.88
C SER A 191 17.47 0.78 -19.33
N THR A 192 18.07 -0.17 -18.61
CA THR A 192 17.92 -1.61 -18.77
C THR A 192 17.42 -2.19 -17.46
N PRO A 193 16.33 -2.98 -17.46
CA PRO A 193 15.81 -3.59 -16.24
C PRO A 193 16.84 -4.56 -15.64
N GLU A 194 17.08 -4.44 -14.34
CA GLU A 194 17.89 -5.40 -13.60
C GLU A 194 17.02 -6.56 -13.14
N ILE A 195 17.56 -7.78 -13.24
CA ILE A 195 16.86 -9.00 -12.86
C ILE A 195 17.46 -9.53 -11.56
N TYR A 196 16.61 -9.63 -10.55
CA TYR A 196 16.99 -10.17 -9.25
C TYR A 196 16.30 -11.51 -9.07
N VAL A 197 17.09 -12.54 -8.76
CA VAL A 197 16.60 -13.89 -8.52
C VAL A 197 16.90 -14.28 -7.10
N GLY A 198 15.86 -14.60 -6.33
CA GLY A 198 16.04 -14.96 -4.92
C GLY A 198 14.92 -15.81 -4.37
N GLN A 199 15.03 -16.08 -3.08
CA GLN A 199 14.06 -16.88 -2.32
C GLN A 199 13.44 -16.04 -1.21
N LYS A 200 12.22 -16.39 -0.82
CA LYS A 200 11.58 -15.81 0.35
C LYS A 200 12.37 -16.22 1.61
N VAL A 201 12.74 -15.24 2.42
CA VAL A 201 13.42 -15.46 3.70
C VAL A 201 12.53 -15.00 4.84
N ASN A 202 12.60 -15.73 5.94
CA ASN A 202 11.92 -15.32 7.16
C ASN A 202 12.58 -14.04 7.70
N ILE A 203 11.79 -13.00 7.95
CA ILE A 203 12.28 -11.71 8.45
C ILE A 203 13.04 -11.84 9.78
N PHE A 204 12.67 -12.80 10.62
CA PHE A 204 13.34 -13.07 11.89
C PHE A 204 14.73 -13.70 11.71
N ARG A 205 15.05 -14.26 10.53
CA ARG A 205 16.42 -14.70 10.21
C ARG A 205 17.36 -13.55 9.88
N ILE A 206 16.82 -12.39 9.50
CA ILE A 206 17.64 -11.19 9.22
C ILE A 206 18.04 -10.55 10.54
N LYS A 207 17.05 -10.32 11.41
CA LYS A 207 17.26 -9.77 12.74
C LYS A 207 16.06 -10.08 13.63
N ASP A 208 16.33 -10.40 14.88
CA ASP A 208 15.28 -10.58 15.88
C ASP A 208 14.43 -9.31 16.04
N ASN A 209 13.10 -9.48 16.07
CA ASN A 209 12.11 -8.40 16.24
C ASN A 209 12.17 -7.27 15.19
N LEU A 210 12.71 -7.56 14.00
CA LEU A 210 12.84 -6.59 12.92
C LEU A 210 11.50 -5.95 12.49
N ASP A 211 10.42 -6.73 12.48
CA ASP A 211 9.08 -6.24 12.16
C ASP A 211 8.61 -5.15 13.15
N THR A 212 8.85 -5.38 14.43
CA THR A 212 8.50 -4.49 15.53
C THR A 212 9.34 -3.21 15.48
N GLU A 213 10.64 -3.36 15.20
CA GLU A 213 11.53 -2.22 15.01
C GLU A 213 11.06 -1.31 13.86
N ILE A 214 10.73 -1.90 12.71
CA ILE A 214 10.24 -1.16 11.54
C ILE A 214 8.90 -0.48 11.86
N LYS A 215 7.97 -1.18 12.51
CA LYS A 215 6.65 -0.62 12.89
C LYS A 215 6.79 0.59 13.83
N LEU A 216 7.66 0.51 14.84
CA LEU A 216 7.84 1.57 15.84
C LEU A 216 8.59 2.78 15.27
N ARG A 217 9.62 2.55 14.45
CA ARG A 217 10.44 3.62 13.87
C ARG A 217 9.86 4.22 12.59
N GLY A 218 8.98 3.48 11.92
CA GLY A 218 8.51 3.79 10.57
C GLY A 218 9.57 3.65 9.48
N LYS A 219 10.75 3.09 9.81
CA LYS A 219 11.89 2.91 8.89
C LYS A 219 12.74 1.70 9.30
N ALA A 220 13.34 1.05 8.31
CA ALA A 220 14.37 0.03 8.52
C ALA A 220 15.75 0.68 8.79
N ASN A 221 16.67 -0.08 9.37
CA ASN A 221 18.06 0.37 9.57
C ASN A 221 18.81 0.47 8.25
N ASN A 222 19.88 1.25 8.25
CA ASN A 222 20.71 1.45 7.06
C ASN A 222 21.58 0.22 6.73
N THR A 223 21.85 -0.64 7.70
CA THR A 223 22.67 -1.84 7.51
C THR A 223 22.09 -3.03 8.26
N TYR A 224 22.30 -4.21 7.69
CA TYR A 224 22.05 -5.51 8.32
C TYR A 224 23.20 -6.46 8.04
N GLU A 225 23.48 -7.37 8.98
CA GLU A 225 24.33 -8.53 8.75
C GLU A 225 23.42 -9.72 8.49
N PHE A 226 23.57 -10.36 7.34
CA PHE A 226 22.76 -11.52 6.96
C PHE A 226 23.68 -12.60 6.39
N TYR A 227 23.64 -13.80 6.97
CA TYR A 227 24.60 -14.89 6.67
C TYR A 227 26.07 -14.43 6.71
N HIS A 228 26.47 -13.69 7.76
CA HIS A 228 27.82 -13.16 7.95
C HIS A 228 28.32 -12.22 6.84
N GLN A 229 27.40 -11.66 6.05
CA GLN A 229 27.72 -10.68 5.01
C GLN A 229 26.99 -9.36 5.31
N PRO A 230 27.68 -8.21 5.23
CA PRO A 230 27.03 -6.91 5.43
C PRO A 230 26.23 -6.51 4.19
N TYR A 231 25.03 -6.02 4.45
CA TYR A 231 24.11 -5.45 3.47
C TYR A 231 23.82 -3.99 3.82
N TYR A 232 23.83 -3.13 2.80
CA TYR A 232 23.70 -1.67 2.92
C TYR A 232 22.46 -1.19 2.19
N LEU A 233 21.68 -0.32 2.85
CA LEU A 233 20.45 0.24 2.31
C LEU A 233 20.78 1.15 1.11
N GLU A 234 20.31 0.77 -0.06
CA GLU A 234 20.43 1.60 -1.27
C GLU A 234 19.26 2.58 -1.36
N TYR A 235 18.02 2.09 -1.16
CA TYR A 235 16.84 2.95 -1.18
C TYR A 235 15.66 2.37 -0.39
N GLY A 236 14.78 3.29 0.04
CA GLY A 236 13.47 2.98 0.60
C GLY A 236 12.36 3.65 -0.22
N LYS A 237 11.36 2.88 -0.63
CA LYS A 237 10.26 3.37 -1.48
C LYS A 237 8.91 2.91 -0.95
N ASN A 238 7.88 3.72 -1.19
CA ASN A 238 6.50 3.41 -0.84
C ASN A 238 5.68 3.24 -2.12
N GLY A 239 4.69 2.36 -2.08
CA GLY A 239 4.00 1.95 -3.28
C GLY A 239 2.70 1.19 -3.06
N PHE A 240 2.26 0.52 -4.11
CA PHE A 240 1.08 -0.35 -4.14
C PHE A 240 1.39 -1.64 -4.87
N ILE A 241 0.70 -2.71 -4.47
CA ILE A 241 0.80 -4.02 -5.13
C ILE A 241 -0.47 -4.29 -5.93
N TYR A 242 -0.30 -4.68 -7.20
CA TYR A 242 -1.35 -5.17 -8.07
C TYR A 242 -1.10 -6.63 -8.43
N SER A 243 -2.10 -7.48 -8.27
CA SER A 243 -2.02 -8.89 -8.66
C SER A 243 -2.69 -9.11 -10.01
N PHE A 244 -1.96 -9.71 -10.95
CA PHE A 244 -2.52 -10.10 -12.25
C PHE A 244 -3.43 -11.33 -12.14
N LYS A 245 -3.16 -12.21 -11.16
CA LYS A 245 -4.01 -13.37 -10.87
C LYS A 245 -5.42 -12.99 -10.44
N THR A 246 -5.54 -12.02 -9.53
CA THR A 246 -6.85 -11.55 -9.01
C THR A 246 -7.39 -10.31 -9.73
N LYS A 247 -6.56 -9.67 -10.57
CA LYS A 247 -6.85 -8.41 -11.29
C LYS A 247 -7.23 -7.26 -10.35
N LYS A 248 -6.64 -7.21 -9.16
CA LYS A 248 -6.98 -6.24 -8.10
C LYS A 248 -5.72 -5.71 -7.41
N VAL A 249 -5.88 -4.52 -6.84
CA VAL A 249 -4.92 -3.93 -5.90
C VAL A 249 -5.01 -4.69 -4.58
N ILE A 250 -3.88 -5.24 -4.12
CA ILE A 250 -3.80 -5.98 -2.86
C ILE A 250 -3.74 -4.99 -1.69
N GLY A 251 -2.81 -4.05 -1.73
CA GLY A 251 -2.57 -3.16 -0.60
C GLY A 251 -1.47 -2.13 -0.84
N THR A 252 -1.16 -1.40 0.21
CA THR A 252 -0.01 -0.47 0.28
C THR A 252 1.28 -1.24 0.55
N LEU A 253 2.39 -0.70 0.09
CA LEU A 253 3.71 -1.34 0.18
C LEU A 253 4.76 -0.35 0.66
N LYS A 254 5.66 -0.77 1.55
CA LYS A 254 6.94 -0.12 1.81
C LYS A 254 8.06 -1.12 1.49
N LYS A 255 9.00 -0.74 0.62
CA LYS A 255 10.17 -1.55 0.21
C LYS A 255 11.43 -0.90 0.79
N TRP A 256 12.31 -1.71 1.37
CA TRP A 256 13.69 -1.36 1.67
C TRP A 256 14.61 -2.33 0.94
N PHE A 257 15.46 -1.78 0.07
CA PHE A 257 16.33 -2.56 -0.79
C PHE A 257 17.78 -2.38 -0.37
N TYR A 258 18.48 -3.50 -0.22
CA TYR A 258 19.85 -3.57 0.24
C TYR A 258 20.71 -4.34 -0.73
N LEU A 259 21.95 -3.89 -0.91
CA LEU A 259 22.99 -4.62 -1.63
C LEU A 259 24.14 -4.96 -0.69
N ASN A 260 24.84 -6.04 -0.99
CA ASN A 260 26.10 -6.36 -0.33
C ASN A 260 27.26 -5.49 -0.88
N GLU A 261 28.44 -5.61 -0.28
CA GLU A 261 29.64 -4.84 -0.69
C GLU A 261 30.01 -5.01 -2.16
N THR A 262 29.87 -6.22 -2.68
CA THR A 262 30.20 -6.57 -4.07
C THR A 262 29.09 -6.25 -5.06
N ARG A 263 27.90 -5.84 -4.59
CA ARG A 263 26.70 -5.52 -5.40
C ARG A 263 26.28 -6.63 -6.36
N ASP A 264 26.52 -7.88 -5.99
CA ASP A 264 26.10 -9.08 -6.71
C ASP A 264 24.95 -9.81 -5.98
N LYS A 265 24.71 -9.47 -4.70
CA LYS A 265 23.60 -10.01 -3.91
C LYS A 265 22.71 -8.91 -3.37
N PHE A 266 21.44 -9.25 -3.24
CA PHE A 266 20.44 -8.36 -2.68
C PHE A 266 19.75 -8.95 -1.45
N LEU A 267 19.23 -8.04 -0.63
CA LEU A 267 18.27 -8.31 0.42
C LEU A 267 17.17 -7.27 0.28
N SER A 268 15.92 -7.71 0.20
CA SER A 268 14.77 -6.82 0.07
C SER A 268 13.77 -7.13 1.16
N ILE A 269 13.32 -6.08 1.86
CA ILE A 269 12.31 -6.17 2.92
C ILE A 269 11.10 -5.37 2.48
N TYR A 270 9.93 -6.00 2.55
CA TYR A 270 8.65 -5.43 2.21
C TYR A 270 7.74 -5.41 3.45
N GLN A 271 7.10 -4.29 3.69
CA GLN A 271 5.94 -4.18 4.57
C GLN A 271 4.70 -4.02 3.69
N ILE A 272 3.79 -4.97 3.77
CA ILE A 272 2.49 -4.94 3.08
C ILE A 272 1.45 -4.46 4.10
N ASP A 273 0.76 -3.39 3.73
CA ASP A 273 -0.12 -2.64 4.61
C ASP A 273 0.57 -2.30 5.95
N THR A 274 -0.05 -2.63 7.08
CA THR A 274 0.51 -2.30 8.41
C THR A 274 1.20 -3.49 9.09
N ASN A 275 0.80 -4.72 8.75
CA ASN A 275 1.07 -5.88 9.61
C ASN A 275 1.88 -6.97 8.94
N GLU A 276 1.84 -7.07 7.61
CA GLU A 276 2.45 -8.17 6.88
C GLU A 276 3.86 -7.79 6.43
N PHE A 277 4.79 -8.72 6.62
CA PHE A 277 6.18 -8.54 6.24
C PHE A 277 6.61 -9.68 5.33
N GLU A 278 7.30 -9.33 4.26
CA GLU A 278 7.97 -10.28 3.40
C GLU A 278 9.43 -9.86 3.25
N ALA A 279 10.33 -10.82 3.21
CA ALA A 279 11.71 -10.55 2.88
C ALA A 279 12.21 -11.54 1.84
N TYR A 280 13.14 -11.10 1.00
CA TYR A 280 13.71 -11.88 -0.08
C TYR A 280 15.21 -11.65 -0.11
N SER A 281 15.97 -12.70 -0.39
CA SER A 281 17.42 -12.60 -0.59
C SER A 281 17.85 -13.48 -1.75
N GLY A 282 18.83 -13.01 -2.50
CA GLY A 282 19.32 -13.69 -3.68
C GLY A 282 20.41 -12.90 -4.36
N GLU A 283 20.48 -13.04 -5.68
CA GLU A 283 21.55 -12.50 -6.51
C GLU A 283 21.00 -11.69 -7.70
N ILE A 284 21.85 -10.84 -8.25
CA ILE A 284 21.59 -10.09 -9.47
C ILE A 284 22.08 -10.93 -10.64
N VAL A 285 21.21 -11.18 -11.61
CA VAL A 285 21.50 -12.03 -12.77
C VAL A 285 21.28 -11.29 -14.08
N SER A 286 21.96 -11.76 -15.12
CA SER A 286 21.68 -11.33 -16.50
C SER A 286 20.50 -12.10 -17.08
N ASP A 287 19.80 -11.48 -18.04
CA ASP A 287 18.72 -12.11 -18.81
C ASP A 287 19.19 -13.40 -19.49
N SER A 288 20.46 -13.46 -19.91
CA SER A 288 21.06 -14.64 -20.56
C SER A 288 21.10 -15.91 -19.71
N TYR A 289 20.84 -15.82 -18.40
CA TYR A 289 20.69 -16.99 -17.53
C TYR A 289 19.34 -17.69 -17.69
N PHE A 290 18.38 -17.04 -18.34
CA PHE A 290 17.08 -17.61 -18.66
C PHE A 290 17.07 -18.09 -20.10
N THR A 291 16.75 -19.37 -20.31
CA THR A 291 16.65 -19.97 -21.63
C THR A 291 15.30 -20.67 -21.79
N ASP A 292 15.00 -21.07 -23.02
CA ASP A 292 13.87 -21.95 -23.34
C ASP A 292 12.55 -21.48 -22.69
N ILE A 293 12.24 -20.20 -22.87
CA ILE A 293 10.99 -19.61 -22.39
C ILE A 293 9.86 -20.12 -23.28
N LEU A 294 8.98 -20.94 -22.70
CA LEU A 294 7.89 -21.60 -23.40
C LEU A 294 6.54 -21.05 -22.91
N PRO A 295 5.70 -20.50 -23.83
CA PRO A 295 4.39 -20.02 -23.48
C PRO A 295 3.45 -21.19 -23.21
N ARG A 296 2.55 -21.02 -22.23
CA ARG A 296 1.47 -21.99 -21.98
C ARG A 296 0.36 -21.78 -23.00
N LYS A 297 -0.05 -22.86 -23.68
CA LYS A 297 -1.22 -22.87 -24.58
C LYS A 297 -2.50 -22.55 -23.83
#